data_AF-A8FPM8-F1
#
_entry.id   AF-A8FPM8-F1
#
_cell.length_a   1.000
_cell.length_b   1.000
_cell.length_c   1.000
_cell.angle_alpha   90.00
_cell.angle_beta   90.00
_cell.angle_gamma   90.00
#
_symmetry.space_group_name_H-M   'P 1'
#
loop_
_entity.id
_entity.type
_entity.pdbx_description
1 polymer ?
#
loop_
_entity_poly.entity_id
_entity_poly.type
_entity_poly.pdbx_seq_one_letter_code
_entity_poly.pdbx_strand_id
1 'polypeptide(L)'
;MTDQTIKLDSELTIRNIQPIFARLSELLTHDKLLHIDVSQLSRVDTAGAQLLYLFSQTCNARSLKVEWQGGQPELRSNLKSLGIVIPELQSDTQEKML
;
A
#
# COMPACT_ATOMS: atom_id res chain seq x y z
N MET A 1 22.76 -1.50 2.97
CA MET A 1 21.68 -1.54 3.98
C MET A 1 20.51 -2.24 3.30
N THR A 2 19.92 -3.27 3.92
CA THR A 2 18.91 -4.08 3.24
C THR A 2 17.54 -3.46 3.48
N ASP A 3 17.15 -2.60 2.55
CA ASP A 3 15.80 -2.04 2.47
C ASP A 3 14.79 -3.19 2.33
N GLN A 4 13.73 -3.17 3.14
CA GLN A 4 12.72 -4.23 3.14
C GLN A 4 11.60 -3.86 2.17
N THR A 5 11.65 -4.47 0.98
CA THR A 5 10.60 -4.31 -0.04
C THR A 5 9.58 -5.45 0.02
N ILE A 6 8.30 -5.09 0.09
CA ILE A 6 7.18 -6.00 -0.16
C ILE A 6 6.61 -5.67 -1.53
N LYS A 7 6.54 -6.66 -2.41
CA LYS A 7 5.83 -6.58 -3.68
C LYS A 7 4.45 -7.20 -3.52
N LEU A 8 3.42 -6.44 -3.86
CA LEU A 8 2.05 -6.93 -3.91
C LEU A 8 1.73 -7.42 -5.32
N ASP A 9 1.07 -8.57 -5.40
CA ASP A 9 0.61 -9.15 -6.65
C ASP A 9 -0.54 -8.34 -7.27
N SER A 10 -1.09 -8.81 -8.38
CA SER A 10 -2.12 -8.10 -9.14
C SER A 10 -3.44 -7.90 -8.41
N GLU A 11 -3.75 -8.77 -7.45
CA GLU A 11 -4.98 -8.73 -6.66
C GLU A 11 -4.68 -8.86 -5.16
N LEU A 12 -5.35 -8.05 -4.35
CA LEU A 12 -5.40 -8.22 -2.89
C LEU A 12 -6.86 -8.31 -2.45
N THR A 13 -7.30 -9.53 -2.15
CA THR A 13 -8.69 -9.86 -1.80
C THR A 13 -8.74 -10.72 -0.55
N ILE A 14 -9.93 -10.94 0.00
CA ILE A 14 -10.15 -11.83 1.14
C ILE A 14 -9.54 -13.24 0.95
N ARG A 15 -9.38 -13.69 -0.30
CA ARG A 15 -8.83 -15.02 -0.64
C ARG A 15 -7.32 -15.13 -0.42
N ASN A 16 -6.57 -14.03 -0.54
CA ASN A 16 -5.11 -14.02 -0.46
C ASN A 16 -4.55 -13.01 0.55
N ILE A 17 -5.40 -12.38 1.35
CA ILE A 17 -5.02 -11.33 2.29
C ILE A 17 -4.15 -11.81 3.45
N GLN A 18 -4.32 -13.06 3.90
CA GLN A 18 -3.70 -13.56 5.14
C GLN A 18 -2.15 -13.52 5.12
N PRO A 19 -1.47 -14.07 4.09
CA PRO A 19 -0.01 -13.95 4.00
C PRO A 19 0.48 -12.51 3.95
N ILE A 20 -0.26 -11.62 3.29
CA ILE A 20 0.10 -10.20 3.16
C ILE A 20 -0.05 -9.49 4.50
N PHE A 21 -1.14 -9.73 5.22
CA PHE A 21 -1.36 -9.21 6.57
C PHE A 21 -0.23 -9.61 7.53
N ALA A 22 0.15 -10.88 7.54
CA ALA A 22 1.24 -11.36 8.39
C ALA A 22 2.55 -10.62 8.09
N ARG A 23 2.89 -10.50 6.79
CA ARG A 23 4.12 -9.83 6.35
C ARG A 23 4.13 -8.34 6.68
N LEU A 24 3.02 -7.63 6.47
CA LEU A 24 2.88 -6.22 6.84
C LEU A 24 2.98 -6.03 8.35
N SER A 25 2.39 -6.94 9.13
CA SER A 25 2.44 -6.89 10.61
C SER A 25 3.85 -7.07 11.14
N GLU A 26 4.65 -7.95 10.56
CA GLU A 26 6.07 -8.11 10.89
C GLU A 26 6.87 -6.84 10.60
N LEU A 27 6.58 -6.12 9.52
CA LEU A 27 7.28 -4.87 9.22
C LEU A 27 7.02 -3.78 10.25
N LEU A 28 5.82 -3.75 10.84
CA LEU A 28 5.48 -2.78 11.89
C LEU A 28 6.31 -2.95 13.19
N THR A 29 7.05 -4.05 13.33
CA THR A 29 7.95 -4.28 14.47
C THR A 29 9.38 -3.80 14.23
N HIS A 30 9.67 -3.31 13.02
CA HIS A 30 11.01 -2.87 12.63
C HIS A 30 11.07 -1.35 12.47
N ASP A 31 12.20 -0.75 12.84
CA ASP A 31 12.44 0.71 12.73
C ASP A 31 13.23 1.06 11.45
N LYS A 32 12.98 0.31 10.37
CA LYS A 32 13.66 0.48 9.07
C LYS A 32 12.70 1.11 8.06
N LEU A 33 13.27 1.73 7.03
CA LEU A 33 12.52 2.19 5.87
C LEU A 33 11.81 1.00 5.21
N LEU A 34 10.50 1.12 5.03
CA LEU A 34 9.66 0.10 4.41
C LEU A 34 9.33 0.53 2.99
N HIS A 35 9.57 -0.36 2.02
CA HIS A 35 9.13 -0.12 0.64
C HIS A 35 7.97 -1.04 0.30
N ILE A 36 6.86 -0.46 -0.15
CA ILE A 36 5.67 -1.19 -0.59
C ILE A 36 5.50 -0.98 -2.08
N ASP A 37 5.81 -2.00 -2.87
CA ASP A 37 5.65 -2.00 -4.32
C ASP A 37 4.25 -2.51 -4.68
N VAL A 38 3.42 -1.58 -5.15
CA VAL A 38 2.06 -1.79 -5.66
C VAL A 38 2.00 -1.60 -7.17
N SER A 39 3.13 -1.70 -7.87
CA SER A 39 3.18 -1.51 -9.33
C SER A 39 2.35 -2.52 -10.11
N GLN A 40 2.16 -3.74 -9.59
CA GLN A 40 1.33 -4.77 -10.22
C GLN A 40 -0.11 -4.79 -9.70
N LEU A 41 -0.35 -4.23 -8.51
CA LEU A 41 -1.65 -4.26 -7.87
C LEU A 41 -2.64 -3.38 -8.63
N SER A 42 -3.68 -4.00 -9.18
CA SER A 42 -4.74 -3.33 -9.95
C SER A 42 -6.13 -3.56 -9.35
N ARG A 43 -6.31 -4.62 -8.56
CA ARG A 43 -7.59 -4.99 -7.96
C ARG A 43 -7.48 -5.18 -6.47
N VAL A 44 -8.38 -4.55 -5.74
CA VAL A 44 -8.64 -4.84 -4.34
C VAL A 44 -10.12 -5.12 -4.12
N ASP A 45 -10.45 -5.87 -3.08
CA ASP A 45 -11.80 -5.86 -2.51
C ASP A 45 -11.82 -5.00 -1.24
N THR A 46 -12.97 -4.95 -0.56
CA THR A 46 -13.09 -4.19 0.68
C THR A 46 -12.07 -4.58 1.73
N ALA A 47 -11.78 -5.88 1.89
CA ALA A 47 -10.83 -6.35 2.88
C ALA A 47 -9.39 -5.95 2.51
N GLY A 48 -9.00 -6.12 1.25
CA GLY A 48 -7.69 -5.69 0.76
C GLY A 48 -7.50 -4.18 0.89
N ALA A 49 -8.50 -3.39 0.52
CA ALA A 49 -8.47 -1.94 0.63
C ALA A 49 -8.37 -1.48 2.10
N GLN A 50 -9.14 -2.11 3.00
CA GLN A 50 -9.08 -1.84 4.44
C GLN A 50 -7.71 -2.16 5.04
N LEU A 51 -7.08 -3.26 4.61
CA LEU A 51 -5.72 -3.61 5.06
C LEU A 51 -4.71 -2.53 4.65
N LEU A 52 -4.71 -2.11 3.38
CA LEU A 52 -3.79 -1.09 2.90
C LEU A 52 -3.98 0.24 3.62
N TYR A 53 -5.24 0.65 3.79
CA TYR A 53 -5.59 1.87 4.50
C TYR A 53 -5.14 1.83 5.96
N LEU A 54 -5.49 0.76 6.69
CA LEU A 54 -5.10 0.61 8.09
C LEU A 54 -3.58 0.57 8.24
N PHE A 55 -2.88 -0.07 7.31
CA PHE A 55 -1.41 -0.10 7.31
C PHE A 55 -0.81 1.30 7.13
N SER A 56 -1.23 2.07 6.12
CA SER A 56 -0.79 3.47 5.92
C SER A 56 -1.05 4.32 7.18
N GLN A 57 -2.27 4.26 7.72
CA GLN A 57 -2.64 4.99 8.93
C GLN A 57 -1.79 4.58 10.14
N THR A 58 -1.48 3.29 10.28
CA THR A 58 -0.65 2.78 11.38
C THR A 58 0.80 3.24 11.26
N CYS A 59 1.37 3.22 10.04
CA CYS A 59 2.71 3.74 9.79
C CYS A 59 2.79 5.23 10.13
N ASN A 60 1.81 6.03 9.66
CA ASN A 60 1.74 7.46 9.96
C ASN A 60 1.62 7.73 11.47
N ALA A 61 0.71 7.03 12.16
CA ALA A 61 0.50 7.20 13.60
C ALA A 61 1.73 6.81 14.45
N ARG A 62 2.61 5.94 13.93
CA ARG A 62 3.84 5.49 14.58
C ARG A 62 5.10 6.17 14.06
N SER A 63 4.97 7.14 13.16
CA SER A 63 6.09 7.80 12.49
C SER A 63 7.05 6.84 11.76
N LEU A 64 6.53 5.70 11.30
CA LEU A 64 7.31 4.74 10.50
C LEU A 64 7.46 5.28 9.09
N LYS A 65 8.69 5.24 8.56
CA LYS A 65 8.97 5.66 7.19
C LYS A 65 8.52 4.58 6.22
N VAL A 66 7.54 4.91 5.38
CA VAL A 66 7.04 4.03 4.33
C VAL A 66 7.14 4.73 2.98
N GLU A 67 7.63 4.03 1.98
CA GLU A 67 7.67 4.48 0.59
C GLU A 67 6.78 3.56 -0.25
N TRP A 68 5.73 4.12 -0.83
CA TRP A 68 4.87 3.44 -1.77
C TRP A 68 5.40 3.61 -3.19
N GLN A 69 5.52 2.52 -3.93
CA GLN A 69 6.08 2.51 -5.28
C GLN A 69 5.02 2.01 -6.27
N GLY A 70 4.78 2.79 -7.33
CA GLY A 70 3.80 2.47 -8.37
C GLY A 70 2.36 2.85 -7.97
N GLY A 71 1.42 1.94 -8.22
CA GLY A 71 0.00 2.16 -7.99
C GLY A 71 -0.72 2.49 -9.29
N GLN A 72 -1.29 1.45 -9.91
CA GLN A 72 -2.00 1.55 -11.18
C GLN A 72 -3.25 2.46 -11.06
N PRO A 73 -3.66 3.16 -12.13
CA PRO A 73 -4.89 3.94 -12.14
C PRO A 73 -6.13 3.15 -11.70
N GLU A 74 -6.19 1.87 -12.05
CA GLU A 74 -7.27 0.94 -11.69
C GLU A 74 -7.37 0.75 -10.18
N LEU A 75 -6.23 0.58 -9.48
CA LEU A 75 -6.19 0.47 -8.03
C LEU A 75 -6.80 1.71 -7.37
N ARG A 76 -6.43 2.89 -7.86
CA ARG A 76 -6.92 4.17 -7.32
C ARG A 76 -8.41 4.33 -7.54
N SER A 77 -8.89 3.99 -8.74
CA SER A 77 -10.32 3.97 -9.06
C SER A 77 -11.10 3.03 -8.14
N ASN A 78 -10.52 1.85 -7.87
CA ASN A 78 -11.12 0.85 -6.98
C ASN A 78 -11.16 1.32 -5.52
N LEU A 79 -10.08 1.92 -5.01
CA LEU A 79 -10.07 2.53 -3.67
C LEU A 79 -11.10 3.67 -3.54
N LYS A 80 -11.19 4.53 -4.57
CA LYS A 80 -12.12 5.66 -4.62
C LYS A 80 -13.58 5.19 -4.62
N SER A 81 -13.92 4.13 -5.37
CA SER A 81 -15.29 3.59 -5.38
C SER A 81 -15.71 2.98 -4.03
N LEU A 82 -14.73 2.52 -3.25
CA LEU A 82 -14.92 2.05 -1.88
C LEU A 82 -14.92 3.17 -0.83
N GLY A 83 -14.71 4.43 -1.24
CA GLY A 83 -14.60 5.57 -0.33
C GLY A 83 -13.34 5.56 0.53
N ILE A 84 -12.31 4.81 0.12
CA ILE A 84 -11.04 4.68 0.83
C ILE A 84 -10.01 5.61 0.18
N VAL A 85 -9.36 6.44 1.01
CA VAL A 85 -8.32 7.37 0.57
C VAL A 85 -7.02 7.01 1.28
N ILE A 86 -6.00 6.68 0.50
CA ILE A 86 -4.63 6.44 0.97
C ILE A 86 -3.77 7.53 0.32
N PRO A 87 -3.41 8.61 1.04
CA PRO A 87 -2.77 9.79 0.46
C PRO A 87 -1.55 9.49 -0.43
N GLU A 88 -0.74 8.52 -0.02
CA GLU A 88 0.48 8.08 -0.70
C GLU A 88 0.21 7.43 -2.06
N LEU A 89 -1.02 6.96 -2.27
CA LEU A 89 -1.49 6.36 -3.53
C LEU A 89 -2.34 7.31 -4.37
N GLN A 90 -2.57 8.56 -3.92
CA GLN A 90 -3.41 9.54 -4.63
C GLN A 90 -2.64 10.39 -5.67
N SER A 91 -1.32 10.22 -5.81
CA SER A 91 -0.50 11.11 -6.64
C SER A 91 -0.74 10.88 -8.12
N ASP A 92 -1.72 11.54 -8.73
CA ASP A 92 -1.70 11.74 -10.19
C ASP A 92 -0.36 12.41 -10.50
N THR A 93 0.40 11.86 -11.44
CA THR A 93 1.67 12.40 -11.85
C THR A 93 1.52 13.88 -12.22
N GLN A 94 1.80 14.77 -11.27
CA GLN A 94 2.13 16.17 -11.50
C GLN A 94 3.53 16.44 -10.97
N GLU A 95 4.51 15.81 -11.61
CA GLU A 95 5.85 16.38 -11.75
C GLU A 95 6.21 16.40 -13.25
N LYS A 96 5.48 17.24 -13.99
CA LYS A 96 6.08 18.04 -15.05
C LYS A 96 6.03 19.50 -14.60
N MET A 97 7.02 19.92 -13.82
CA MET A 97 7.39 21.33 -13.71
C MET A 97 8.82 21.44 -13.23
N LEU A 98 9.76 21.40 -14.18
CA LEU A 98 10.75 22.45 -14.47
C LEU A 98 11.65 21.98 -15.63
#